data_AF-A0A3D5LCE2-F1
#
_entry.id   AF-A0A3D5LCE2-F1
#
_cell.length_a   1.000
_cell.length_b   1.000
_cell.length_c   1.000
_cell.angle_alpha   90.00
_cell.angle_beta   90.00
_cell.angle_gamma   90.00
#
_symmetry.space_group_name_H-M   'P 1'
#
loop_
_entity.id
_entity.type
_entity.pdbx_description
1 polymer ?
#
loop_
_entity_poly.entity_id
_entity_poly.type
_entity_poly.pdbx_seq_one_letter_code
_entity_poly.pdbx_strand_id
1 'polypeptide(L)'
;RSLHIVYFCTCPNCKKINVSVSTRTGNECKYCGEPLGAVVQEFYIEPINGFKTGITKESTRAKPKRSYAGEVSYLGGGIKDENIVSLSNAITIETSINDELLVMNKSSFNMCPICGYSDIVKGKVITPTSLKKHKNYRQFDCSCEELTQVRLGHRFQTDVARFTIPMLGSFTKEDYAIALSFMYAFLEGISIGLGIERNDIDGVLELNLEQHSYDILLYDNVPGGAGHVKRLVEKNAVITSLNAAYVKVSQQCCDENTSCYNCLRNYYNQTNHSKLKRKYARDFIESLLRQIGVRP
;
A
#
# COMPACT_ATOMS: atom_id res chain seq x y z
N ARG A 1 1.48 17.38 25.68
CA ARG A 1 1.72 15.99 25.25
C ARG A 1 2.59 16.06 24.01
N SER A 2 3.71 15.34 23.99
CA SER A 2 4.62 15.29 22.84
C SER A 2 3.95 14.57 21.67
N LEU A 3 4.34 14.96 20.46
CA LEU A 3 3.96 14.25 19.24
C LEU A 3 4.72 12.93 19.16
N HIS A 4 4.06 11.87 18.71
CA HIS A 4 4.71 10.60 18.44
C HIS A 4 5.32 10.65 17.04
N ILE A 5 6.61 11.00 16.98
CA ILE A 5 7.39 11.12 15.75
C ILE A 5 8.07 9.77 15.49
N VAL A 6 7.91 9.27 14.27
CA VAL A 6 8.56 8.06 13.78
C VAL A 6 9.39 8.40 12.55
N TYR A 7 10.61 7.92 12.50
CA TYR A 7 11.52 8.13 11.39
C TYR A 7 11.43 6.95 10.42
N PHE A 8 11.69 7.20 9.15
CA PHE A 8 11.73 6.16 8.14
C PHE A 8 12.63 6.52 6.97
N CYS A 9 13.06 5.50 6.24
CA CYS A 9 13.72 5.65 4.95
C CYS A 9 13.43 4.46 4.04
N THR A 10 13.56 4.65 2.74
CA THR A 10 13.42 3.58 1.75
C THR A 10 14.79 3.01 1.40
N CYS A 11 14.97 1.70 1.56
CA CYS A 11 16.22 1.04 1.21
C CYS A 11 16.50 1.15 -0.29
N PRO A 12 17.70 1.60 -0.72
CA PRO A 12 18.02 1.75 -2.13
C PRO A 12 18.11 0.42 -2.87
N ASN A 13 18.48 -0.67 -2.18
CA ASN A 13 18.59 -2.01 -2.73
C ASN A 13 17.21 -2.71 -2.82
N CYS A 14 16.66 -3.20 -1.70
CA CYS A 14 15.38 -3.94 -1.70
C CYS A 14 14.10 -3.09 -1.78
N LYS A 15 14.19 -1.75 -1.81
CA LYS A 15 13.05 -0.80 -1.85
C LYS A 15 12.08 -0.86 -0.67
N LYS A 16 12.34 -1.66 0.37
CA LYS A 16 11.51 -1.72 1.58
C LYS A 16 11.69 -0.49 2.47
N ILE A 17 10.62 -0.11 3.16
CA ILE A 17 10.63 0.96 4.15
C ILE A 17 11.19 0.44 5.47
N ASN A 18 12.23 1.09 5.97
CA ASN A 18 12.76 0.88 7.30
C ASN A 18 12.18 1.96 8.22
N VAL A 19 11.66 1.57 9.38
CA VAL A 19 11.13 2.49 10.40
C VAL A 19 12.00 2.45 11.64
N SER A 20 12.18 3.60 12.29
CA SER A 20 13.01 3.73 13.49
C SER A 20 12.46 4.80 14.43
N VAL A 21 12.80 4.67 15.72
CA VAL A 21 12.36 5.61 16.77
C VAL A 21 13.26 6.86 16.81
N SER A 22 14.46 6.79 16.22
CA SER A 22 15.40 7.91 16.16
C SER A 22 16.23 7.91 14.88
N THR A 23 16.76 9.07 14.52
CA THR A 23 17.68 9.23 13.37
C THR A 23 19.03 8.53 13.54
N ARG A 24 19.34 8.04 14.75
CA ARG A 24 20.61 7.36 15.09
C ARG A 24 20.49 5.84 15.17
N THR A 25 19.29 5.30 14.94
CA THR A 25 19.02 3.87 15.06
C THR A 25 19.04 3.18 13.71
N GLY A 26 19.90 2.17 13.57
CA GLY A 26 19.95 1.25 12.41
C GLY A 26 20.69 1.83 11.21
N ASN A 27 21.97 1.49 11.07
CA ASN A 27 22.78 1.86 9.90
C ASN A 27 22.64 0.87 8.74
N GLU A 28 21.84 -0.18 8.89
CA GLU A 28 21.66 -1.25 7.91
C GLU A 28 20.17 -1.56 7.74
N CYS A 29 19.79 -1.97 6.54
CA CYS A 29 18.45 -2.36 6.21
C CYS A 29 18.07 -3.66 6.91
N LYS A 30 17.00 -3.65 7.71
CA LYS A 30 16.56 -4.81 8.50
C LYS A 30 16.14 -6.04 7.68
N TYR A 31 16.03 -5.88 6.36
CA TYR A 31 15.56 -6.93 5.44
C TYR A 31 16.65 -7.52 4.54
N CYS A 32 17.67 -6.74 4.18
CA CYS A 32 18.68 -7.17 3.22
C CYS A 32 20.12 -6.83 3.63
N GLY A 33 20.32 -6.18 4.78
CA GLY A 33 21.63 -5.79 5.29
C GLY A 33 22.28 -4.58 4.61
N GLU A 34 21.67 -4.02 3.56
CA GLU A 34 22.22 -2.85 2.85
C GLU A 34 22.49 -1.67 3.80
N PRO A 35 23.67 -1.04 3.77
CA PRO A 35 23.95 0.16 4.56
C PRO A 35 23.01 1.33 4.23
N LEU A 36 22.42 1.94 5.27
CA LEU A 36 21.48 3.05 5.20
C LEU A 36 22.08 4.39 5.65
N GLY A 37 23.35 4.44 6.08
CA GLY A 37 23.96 5.64 6.66
C GLY A 37 23.99 6.87 5.74
N ALA A 38 23.98 6.68 4.42
CA ALA A 38 23.94 7.75 3.43
C ALA A 38 22.50 8.11 2.97
N VAL A 39 21.49 7.38 3.41
CA VAL A 39 20.10 7.57 2.99
C VAL A 39 19.45 8.65 3.84
N VAL A 40 18.76 9.60 3.19
CA VAL A 40 18.03 10.65 3.89
C VAL A 40 16.89 10.04 4.71
N GLN A 41 16.89 10.31 6.01
CA GLN A 41 15.80 9.96 6.92
C GLN A 41 14.69 10.99 6.82
N GLU A 42 13.47 10.53 6.57
CA GLU A 42 12.24 11.31 6.70
C GLU A 42 11.55 10.97 8.04
N PHE A 43 10.51 11.73 8.38
CA PHE A 43 9.67 11.40 9.54
C PHE A 43 8.19 11.59 9.22
N TYR A 44 7.36 10.88 9.98
CA TYR A 44 5.92 11.09 10.04
C TYR A 44 5.44 11.15 11.48
N ILE A 45 4.26 11.72 11.68
CA ILE A 45 3.56 11.74 12.95
C ILE A 45 2.55 10.61 12.96
N GLU A 46 2.60 9.79 14.00
CA GLU A 46 1.57 8.78 14.28
C GLU A 46 0.53 9.40 15.24
N PRO A 47 -0.73 9.58 14.82
CA PRO A 47 -1.73 10.31 15.59
C PRO A 47 -2.36 9.45 16.72
N ILE A 48 -1.54 8.78 17.54
CA ILE A 48 -2.00 7.88 18.62
C ILE A 48 -2.89 8.56 19.67
N ASN A 49 -2.75 9.88 19.83
CA ASN A 49 -3.54 10.68 20.77
C ASN A 49 -4.81 11.27 20.13
N GLY A 50 -5.12 10.89 18.89
CA GLY A 50 -6.21 11.46 18.10
C GLY A 50 -5.95 12.91 17.66
N PHE A 51 -6.96 13.50 17.04
CA PHE A 51 -6.95 14.88 16.56
C PHE A 51 -7.81 15.76 17.45
N LYS A 52 -7.35 16.99 17.72
CA LYS A 52 -8.19 18.02 18.32
C LYS A 52 -8.96 18.72 17.20
N THR A 53 -10.27 18.70 17.28
CA THR A 53 -11.13 19.48 16.39
C THR A 53 -11.40 20.86 17.00
N GLY A 54 -11.59 21.86 16.14
CA GLY A 54 -12.13 23.15 16.54
C GLY A 54 -13.64 23.07 16.80
N ILE A 55 -14.31 24.22 16.88
CA ILE A 55 -15.76 24.31 16.99
C ILE A 55 -16.42 23.48 15.88
N THR A 56 -17.33 22.60 16.25
CA THR A 56 -18.12 21.77 15.35
C THR A 56 -18.86 22.68 14.37
N LYS A 57 -18.46 22.67 13.09
CA LYS A 57 -19.23 23.36 12.04
C LYS A 57 -20.49 22.54 11.76
N GLU A 58 -21.61 23.21 11.49
CA GLU A 58 -22.83 22.53 11.04
C GLU A 58 -22.52 21.61 9.85
N SER A 59 -23.18 20.44 9.83
CA SER A 59 -23.01 19.48 8.74
C SER A 59 -23.49 20.09 7.43
N THR A 60 -22.57 20.62 6.63
CA THR A 60 -22.91 21.04 5.28
C THR A 60 -23.27 19.82 4.43
N ARG A 61 -24.19 19.98 3.46
CA ARG A 61 -24.49 18.93 2.45
C ARG A 61 -23.28 18.60 1.56
N ALA A 62 -22.22 19.41 1.61
CA ALA A 62 -21.00 19.18 0.86
C ALA A 62 -20.18 18.03 1.48
N LYS A 63 -19.74 17.11 0.64
CA LYS A 63 -18.85 16.02 1.04
C LYS A 63 -17.58 16.60 1.69
N PRO A 64 -17.15 16.10 2.87
CA PRO A 64 -15.94 16.60 3.52
C PRO A 64 -14.73 16.46 2.60
N LYS A 65 -13.86 17.47 2.61
CA LYS A 65 -12.59 17.42 1.88
C LYS A 65 -11.73 16.33 2.50
N ARG A 66 -11.51 15.25 1.75
CA ARG A 66 -10.61 14.16 2.13
C ARG A 66 -9.24 14.42 1.49
N SER A 67 -8.17 14.21 2.25
CA SER A 67 -6.85 14.00 1.65
C SER A 67 -6.82 12.66 0.92
N TYR A 68 -5.95 12.50 -0.06
CA TYR A 68 -5.81 11.24 -0.80
C TYR A 68 -5.47 10.06 0.12
N ALA A 69 -5.98 8.87 -0.24
CA ALA A 69 -5.63 7.62 0.41
C ALA A 69 -4.11 7.39 0.33
N GLY A 70 -3.55 6.94 1.45
CA GLY A 70 -2.13 6.74 1.62
C GLY A 70 -1.57 5.59 0.78
N GLU A 71 -0.24 5.51 0.68
CA GLU A 71 0.43 4.30 0.19
C GLU A 71 0.64 3.35 1.35
N VAL A 72 0.34 2.07 1.12
CA VAL A 72 0.57 1.00 2.09
C VAL A 72 1.92 0.38 1.82
N SER A 73 2.69 0.14 2.88
CA SER A 73 3.99 -0.52 2.84
C SER A 73 4.04 -1.62 3.87
N TYR A 74 4.50 -2.80 3.47
CA TYR A 74 4.65 -3.94 4.36
C TYR A 74 5.91 -3.76 5.22
N LEU A 75 5.74 -3.84 6.55
CA LEU A 75 6.84 -3.78 7.51
C LEU A 75 7.24 -5.16 8.03
N GLY A 76 6.33 -6.14 7.97
CA GLY A 76 6.51 -7.51 8.46
C GLY A 76 6.43 -7.62 9.97
N GLY A 77 7.09 -8.65 10.53
CA GLY A 77 7.10 -8.90 11.97
C GLY A 77 5.94 -9.76 12.46
N GLY A 78 5.14 -10.32 11.57
CA GLY A 78 4.14 -11.33 11.89
C GLY A 78 4.74 -12.71 12.18
N ILE A 79 3.86 -13.61 12.63
CA ILE A 79 4.19 -15.01 12.91
C ILE A 79 3.77 -15.82 11.69
N LYS A 80 4.75 -16.46 11.03
CA LYS A 80 4.49 -17.32 9.87
C LYS A 80 3.72 -18.57 10.28
N ASP A 81 2.74 -18.95 9.46
CA ASP A 81 2.16 -20.29 9.48
C ASP A 81 3.17 -21.28 8.88
N GLU A 82 3.20 -22.50 9.41
CA GLU A 82 4.06 -23.57 8.90
C GLU A 82 3.51 -24.16 7.59
N ASN A 83 2.23 -23.94 7.29
CA ASN A 83 1.59 -24.44 6.08
C ASN A 83 1.96 -23.62 4.85
N ILE A 84 2.87 -24.16 4.05
CA ILE A 84 3.23 -23.62 2.74
C ILE A 84 2.44 -24.36 1.66
N VAL A 85 1.70 -23.62 0.84
CA VAL A 85 0.94 -24.20 -0.28
C VAL A 85 1.66 -23.89 -1.59
N SER A 86 1.97 -24.93 -2.36
CA SER A 86 2.56 -24.78 -3.70
C SER A 86 1.61 -25.26 -4.78
N LEU A 87 1.48 -24.46 -5.86
CA LEU A 87 0.76 -24.80 -7.08
C LEU A 87 1.78 -24.97 -8.22
N SER A 88 2.05 -26.23 -8.57
CA SER A 88 2.87 -26.63 -9.73
C SER A 88 4.22 -25.91 -9.84
N ASN A 89 4.84 -25.57 -8.69
CA ASN A 89 6.07 -24.76 -8.57
C ASN A 89 6.01 -23.36 -9.22
N ALA A 90 4.82 -22.93 -9.67
CA ALA A 90 4.59 -21.62 -10.27
C ALA A 90 4.26 -20.57 -9.22
N ILE A 91 3.56 -20.98 -8.16
CA ILE A 91 3.11 -20.13 -7.07
C ILE A 91 3.40 -20.84 -5.75
N THR A 92 4.10 -20.17 -4.85
CA THR A 92 4.24 -20.55 -3.45
C THR A 92 3.47 -19.56 -2.60
N ILE A 93 2.65 -20.06 -1.68
CA ILE A 93 1.80 -19.27 -0.82
C ILE A 93 2.21 -19.54 0.63
N GLU A 94 2.60 -18.47 1.32
CA GLU A 94 2.87 -18.46 2.76
C GLU A 94 1.87 -17.53 3.43
N THR A 95 1.39 -17.87 4.62
CA THR A 95 0.58 -16.95 5.42
C THR A 95 1.29 -16.58 6.71
N SER A 96 0.95 -15.42 7.23
CA SER A 96 1.44 -14.95 8.51
C SER A 96 0.37 -14.12 9.21
N ILE A 97 0.38 -14.18 10.53
CA ILE A 97 -0.55 -13.46 11.39
C ILE A 97 0.11 -12.28 12.07
N ASN A 98 -0.65 -11.21 12.32
CA ASN A 98 -0.19 -10.00 13.02
C ASN A 98 1.01 -9.28 12.37
N ASP A 99 1.12 -9.32 11.04
CA ASP A 99 2.12 -8.52 10.33
C ASP A 99 1.81 -7.03 10.43
N GLU A 100 2.86 -6.22 10.58
CA GLU A 100 2.73 -4.78 10.61
C GLU A 100 2.78 -4.21 9.18
N LEU A 101 1.81 -3.35 8.85
CA LEU A 101 1.82 -2.52 7.66
C LEU A 101 1.76 -1.05 8.04
N LEU A 102 2.38 -0.22 7.23
CA LEU A 102 2.40 1.24 7.37
C LEU A 102 1.56 1.87 6.26
N VAL A 103 0.55 2.63 6.64
CA VAL A 103 -0.13 3.55 5.71
C VAL A 103 0.41 4.95 5.93
N MET A 104 0.95 5.56 4.88
CA MET A 104 1.38 6.96 4.90
C MET A 104 0.50 7.82 4.02
N ASN A 105 0.00 8.94 4.55
CA ASN A 105 -0.73 9.92 3.76
C ASN A 105 0.17 10.48 2.66
N LYS A 106 -0.36 10.55 1.44
CA LYS A 106 0.32 11.17 0.28
C LYS A 106 0.42 12.68 0.42
N SER A 107 -0.51 13.28 1.14
CA SER A 107 -0.52 14.71 1.39
C SER A 107 0.41 15.04 2.54
N SER A 108 1.24 16.07 2.35
CA SER A 108 1.93 16.73 3.45
C SER A 108 1.04 17.81 4.05
N PHE A 109 1.26 18.09 5.32
CA PHE A 109 0.52 19.09 6.09
C PHE A 109 1.50 20.13 6.63
N ASN A 110 1.15 21.40 6.56
CA ASN A 110 1.89 22.45 7.27
C ASN A 110 1.28 22.58 8.66
N MET A 111 2.04 22.20 9.69
CA MET A 111 1.59 22.14 11.08
C MET A 111 2.32 23.16 11.94
N CYS A 112 1.58 23.89 12.77
CA CYS A 112 2.14 24.74 13.82
C CYS A 112 2.68 23.87 14.96
N PRO A 113 3.97 23.97 15.32
CA PRO A 113 4.56 23.18 16.40
C PRO A 113 4.02 23.55 17.78
N ILE A 114 3.45 24.75 17.95
CA ILE A 114 2.94 25.24 19.24
C ILE A 114 1.50 24.82 19.47
N CYS A 115 0.59 25.12 18.52
CA CYS A 115 -0.84 24.92 18.73
C CYS A 115 -1.44 23.71 18.00
N GLY A 116 -0.68 23.08 17.09
CA GLY A 116 -1.14 21.93 16.30
C GLY A 116 -2.11 22.28 15.16
N TYR A 117 -2.28 23.57 14.84
CA TYR A 117 -3.00 23.98 13.63
C TYR A 117 -2.36 23.34 12.41
N SER A 118 -3.15 22.75 11.53
CA SER A 118 -2.66 22.06 10.34
C SER A 118 -3.51 22.39 9.12
N ASP A 119 -2.83 22.62 7.99
CA ASP A 119 -3.45 22.74 6.68
C ASP A 119 -2.77 21.84 5.66
N ILE A 120 -3.53 21.34 4.69
CA ILE A 120 -2.99 20.58 3.56
C ILE A 120 -2.10 21.49 2.71
N VAL A 121 -0.89 21.04 2.40
CA VAL A 121 0.01 21.74 1.47
C VAL A 121 -0.61 21.74 0.07
N LYS A 122 -0.79 22.93 -0.51
CA LYS A 122 -1.30 23.10 -1.88
C LYS A 122 -0.14 23.45 -2.82
N GLY A 123 0.05 22.65 -3.87
CA GLY A 123 1.13 22.84 -4.85
C GLY A 123 2.45 22.17 -4.46
N LYS A 124 3.45 22.25 -5.34
CA LYS A 124 4.82 21.78 -5.08
C LYS A 124 5.56 22.84 -4.25
N VAL A 125 5.29 22.90 -2.96
CA VAL A 125 6.08 23.75 -2.05
C VAL A 125 7.39 23.04 -1.75
N ILE A 126 8.50 23.66 -2.17
CA ILE A 126 9.86 23.13 -2.02
C ILE A 126 10.41 23.41 -0.60
N THR A 127 9.87 24.42 0.09
CA THR A 127 10.36 24.84 1.40
C THR A 127 9.73 24.02 2.54
N PRO A 128 10.53 23.43 3.45
CA PRO A 128 10.04 22.64 4.60
C PRO A 128 9.22 23.46 5.61
N THR A 129 9.35 24.77 5.55
CA THR A 129 8.66 25.73 6.42
C THR A 129 7.87 26.73 5.59
N SER A 130 6.79 27.22 6.18
CA SER A 130 5.95 28.28 5.61
C SER A 130 5.46 29.23 6.70
N LEU A 131 5.25 30.49 6.37
CA LEU A 131 4.72 31.49 7.30
C LEU A 131 3.23 31.71 7.05
N LYS A 132 2.42 31.56 8.09
CA LYS A 132 0.98 31.79 8.04
C LYS A 132 0.40 32.10 9.41
N LYS A 133 -0.24 33.27 9.51
CA LYS A 133 -1.14 33.60 10.63
C LYS A 133 -2.32 32.63 10.68
N HIS A 134 -2.63 32.15 11.87
CA HIS A 134 -3.69 31.17 12.07
C HIS A 134 -4.27 31.25 13.49
N LYS A 135 -5.44 30.62 13.67
CA LYS A 135 -6.11 30.47 14.95
C LYS A 135 -5.92 29.06 15.49
N ASN A 136 -5.78 28.95 16.81
CA ASN A 136 -5.74 27.66 17.48
C ASN A 136 -7.13 27.01 17.56
N TYR A 137 -7.21 25.79 18.11
CA TYR A 137 -8.47 25.05 18.25
C TYR A 137 -9.56 25.78 19.05
N ARG A 138 -9.19 26.74 19.91
CA ARG A 138 -10.10 27.60 20.70
C ARG A 138 -10.41 28.94 20.03
N GLN A 139 -10.05 29.13 18.76
CA GLN A 139 -10.26 30.37 17.98
C GLN A 139 -9.47 31.60 18.43
N PHE A 140 -8.43 31.43 19.26
CA PHE A 140 -7.48 32.51 19.56
C PHE A 140 -6.35 32.54 18.54
N ASP A 141 -5.84 33.73 18.23
CA ASP A 141 -4.67 33.89 17.37
C ASP A 141 -3.45 33.23 18.02
N CYS A 142 -2.72 32.44 17.23
CA CYS A 142 -1.47 31.83 17.69
C CYS A 142 -0.32 32.82 17.52
N SER A 143 0.58 32.89 18.52
CA SER A 143 1.80 33.69 18.43
C SER A 143 2.85 33.12 17.47
N CYS A 144 2.69 31.86 17.04
CA CYS A 144 3.54 31.21 16.07
C CYS A 144 2.95 31.38 14.66
N GLU A 145 3.75 31.88 13.73
CA GLU A 145 3.38 31.92 12.31
C GLU A 145 4.10 30.86 11.49
N GLU A 146 5.19 30.30 12.01
CA GLU A 146 5.97 29.27 11.35
C GLU A 146 5.26 27.92 11.42
N LEU A 147 5.02 27.35 10.24
CA LEU A 147 4.46 26.02 10.08
C LEU A 147 5.53 25.10 9.51
N THR A 148 5.70 23.94 10.12
CA THR A 148 6.61 22.88 9.67
C THR A 148 5.83 21.87 8.85
N GLN A 149 6.39 21.45 7.72
CA GLN A 149 5.81 20.39 6.92
C GLN A 149 5.94 19.05 7.63
N VAL A 150 4.84 18.31 7.75
CA VAL A 150 4.76 17.00 8.39
C VAL A 150 3.96 16.03 7.52
N ARG A 151 4.25 14.74 7.67
CA ARG A 151 3.47 13.65 7.10
C ARG A 151 2.71 12.93 8.21
N LEU A 152 1.56 12.37 7.88
CA LEU A 152 0.79 11.53 8.79
C LEU A 152 0.92 10.08 8.35
N GLY A 153 1.16 9.19 9.30
CA GLY A 153 1.21 7.76 9.07
C GLY A 153 0.56 6.99 10.21
N HIS A 154 0.16 5.76 9.93
CA HIS A 154 -0.39 4.86 10.92
C HIS A 154 0.06 3.44 10.62
N ARG A 155 0.52 2.74 11.66
CA ARG A 155 0.83 1.32 11.60
C ARG A 155 -0.35 0.51 12.11
N PHE A 156 -0.68 -0.55 11.41
CA PHE A 156 -1.75 -1.47 11.77
C PHE A 156 -1.27 -2.91 11.56
N GLN A 157 -1.90 -3.83 12.30
CA GLN A 157 -1.61 -5.26 12.19
C GLN A 157 -2.74 -5.99 11.48
N THR A 158 -2.39 -6.95 10.64
CA THR A 158 -3.32 -7.83 9.92
C THR A 158 -2.63 -9.12 9.54
N ASP A 159 -3.43 -10.11 9.14
CA ASP A 159 -2.93 -11.32 8.51
C ASP A 159 -2.57 -11.04 7.04
N VAL A 160 -1.52 -11.71 6.54
CA VAL A 160 -0.98 -11.53 5.19
C VAL A 160 -0.81 -12.88 4.50
N ALA A 161 -1.17 -12.97 3.22
CA ALA A 161 -0.81 -14.08 2.33
C ALA A 161 0.21 -13.58 1.32
N ARG A 162 1.41 -14.14 1.38
CA ARG A 162 2.50 -13.88 0.44
C ARG A 162 2.46 -14.90 -0.68
N PHE A 163 2.29 -14.40 -1.90
CA PHE A 163 2.38 -15.16 -3.14
C PHE A 163 3.75 -14.91 -3.78
N THR A 164 4.62 -15.89 -3.71
CA THR A 164 5.89 -15.89 -4.46
C THR A 164 5.66 -16.52 -5.82
N ILE A 165 5.92 -15.74 -6.87
CA ILE A 165 5.66 -16.11 -8.26
C ILE A 165 6.92 -15.84 -9.08
N PRO A 166 7.82 -16.83 -9.24
CA PRO A 166 9.13 -16.61 -9.87
C PRO A 166 9.07 -16.04 -11.30
N MET A 167 7.99 -16.32 -12.03
CA MET A 167 7.79 -15.76 -13.39
C MET A 167 7.42 -14.28 -13.41
N LEU A 168 7.05 -13.69 -12.29
CA LEU A 168 6.72 -12.28 -12.18
C LEU A 168 8.00 -11.46 -11.99
N GLY A 169 8.85 -11.41 -13.02
CA GLY A 169 10.21 -10.85 -12.96
C GLY A 169 10.31 -9.40 -12.44
N SER A 170 11.53 -8.95 -12.13
CA SER A 170 11.76 -7.62 -11.56
C SER A 170 12.95 -6.88 -12.17
N PHE A 171 13.26 -7.12 -13.45
CA PHE A 171 14.44 -6.59 -14.12
C PHE A 171 14.20 -5.22 -14.76
N THR A 172 12.96 -4.95 -15.18
CA THR A 172 12.60 -3.77 -15.95
C THR A 172 11.45 -2.99 -15.30
N LYS A 173 11.26 -1.74 -15.76
CA LYS A 173 10.07 -0.95 -15.41
C LYS A 173 8.78 -1.56 -15.95
N GLU A 174 8.87 -2.30 -17.05
CA GLU A 174 7.74 -3.01 -17.66
C GLU A 174 7.31 -4.17 -16.76
N ASP A 175 8.25 -4.90 -16.16
CA ASP A 175 7.93 -5.99 -15.24
C ASP A 175 7.14 -5.50 -14.02
N TYR A 176 7.50 -4.33 -13.49
CA TYR A 176 6.71 -3.70 -12.42
C TYR A 176 5.28 -3.37 -12.87
N ALA A 177 5.10 -2.89 -14.11
CA ALA A 177 3.78 -2.63 -14.66
C ALA A 177 2.97 -3.92 -14.89
N ILE A 178 3.63 -5.03 -15.26
CA ILE A 178 3.03 -6.36 -15.36
C ILE A 178 2.58 -6.84 -13.99
N ALA A 179 3.46 -6.82 -12.99
CA ALA A 179 3.16 -7.20 -11.61
C ALA A 179 2.00 -6.41 -11.03
N LEU A 180 1.99 -5.10 -11.26
CA LEU A 180 0.93 -4.23 -10.76
C LEU A 180 -0.40 -4.49 -11.47
N SER A 181 -0.39 -4.69 -12.79
CA SER A 181 -1.58 -5.01 -13.57
C SER A 181 -2.16 -6.37 -13.16
N PHE A 182 -1.29 -7.38 -12.98
CA PHE A 182 -1.68 -8.70 -12.51
C PHE A 182 -2.23 -8.66 -11.09
N MET A 183 -1.57 -7.99 -10.13
CA MET A 183 -2.05 -7.86 -8.75
C MET A 183 -3.46 -7.27 -8.70
N TYR A 184 -3.73 -6.18 -9.44
CA TYR A 184 -5.07 -5.61 -9.45
C TYR A 184 -6.10 -6.51 -10.12
N ALA A 185 -5.76 -7.21 -11.21
CA ALA A 185 -6.64 -8.20 -11.80
C ALA A 185 -6.94 -9.36 -10.85
N PHE A 186 -5.91 -9.83 -10.13
CA PHE A 186 -6.03 -10.94 -9.19
C PHE A 186 -6.90 -10.56 -7.99
N LEU A 187 -6.77 -9.34 -7.45
CA LEU A 187 -7.67 -8.82 -6.42
C LEU A 187 -9.14 -8.75 -6.87
N GLU A 188 -9.41 -8.32 -8.11
CA GLU A 188 -10.76 -8.38 -8.69
C GLU A 188 -11.25 -9.83 -8.83
N GLY A 189 -10.37 -10.73 -9.29
CA GLY A 189 -10.66 -12.16 -9.40
C GLY A 189 -10.97 -12.82 -8.07
N ILE A 190 -10.26 -12.47 -7.00
CA ILE A 190 -10.53 -12.92 -5.62
C ILE A 190 -11.90 -12.42 -5.16
N SER A 191 -12.17 -11.13 -5.37
CA SER A 191 -13.45 -10.52 -5.00
C SER A 191 -14.63 -11.25 -5.67
N ILE A 192 -14.53 -11.49 -6.98
CA ILE A 192 -15.56 -12.20 -7.75
C ILE A 192 -15.63 -13.67 -7.36
N GLY A 193 -14.49 -14.36 -7.34
CA GLY A 193 -14.41 -15.81 -7.17
C GLY A 193 -14.77 -16.30 -5.78
N LEU A 194 -14.49 -15.49 -4.74
CA LEU A 194 -14.73 -15.86 -3.34
C LEU A 194 -15.88 -15.07 -2.69
N GLY A 195 -16.51 -14.17 -3.43
CA GLY A 195 -17.59 -13.30 -2.94
C GLY A 195 -17.13 -12.35 -1.85
N ILE A 196 -15.90 -11.84 -1.94
CA ILE A 196 -15.33 -10.87 -1.00
C ILE A 196 -15.57 -9.47 -1.53
N GLU A 197 -16.01 -8.54 -0.69
CA GLU A 197 -16.17 -7.14 -1.10
C GLU A 197 -14.80 -6.59 -1.52
N ARG A 198 -14.73 -5.96 -2.70
CA ARG A 198 -13.44 -5.57 -3.28
C ARG A 198 -12.62 -4.63 -2.38
N ASN A 199 -13.28 -3.82 -1.55
CA ASN A 199 -12.61 -2.88 -0.65
C ASN A 199 -12.09 -3.53 0.64
N ASP A 200 -12.47 -4.78 0.92
CA ASP A 200 -12.10 -5.51 2.13
C ASP A 200 -10.81 -6.30 1.96
N ILE A 201 -10.31 -6.43 0.73
CA ILE A 201 -9.02 -7.04 0.41
C ILE A 201 -8.17 -6.09 -0.44
N ASP A 202 -6.89 -5.96 -0.11
CA ASP A 202 -5.95 -5.21 -0.94
C ASP A 202 -4.58 -5.91 -0.99
N GLY A 203 -3.66 -5.37 -1.79
CA GLY A 203 -2.36 -5.98 -2.01
C GLY A 203 -1.23 -4.97 -2.19
N VAL A 204 -0.02 -5.43 -1.90
CA VAL A 204 1.23 -4.68 -2.12
C VAL A 204 2.25 -5.58 -2.80
N LEU A 205 3.05 -4.99 -3.69
CA LEU A 205 4.18 -5.68 -4.32
C LEU A 205 5.42 -5.56 -3.45
N GLU A 206 6.13 -6.66 -3.27
CA GLU A 206 7.42 -6.71 -2.59
C GLU A 206 8.49 -7.22 -3.57
N LEU A 207 9.65 -6.56 -3.61
CA LEU A 207 10.77 -7.03 -4.41
C LEU A 207 11.41 -8.25 -3.73
N ASN A 208 11.43 -9.39 -4.41
CA ASN A 208 12.11 -10.60 -3.99
C ASN A 208 13.49 -10.65 -4.65
N LEU A 209 14.53 -10.30 -3.88
CA LEU A 209 15.90 -10.25 -4.38
C LEU A 209 16.46 -11.63 -4.72
N GLU A 210 16.01 -12.70 -4.05
CA GLU A 210 16.50 -14.07 -4.27
C GLU A 210 15.93 -14.67 -5.55
N GLN A 211 14.64 -14.45 -5.79
CA GLN A 211 13.94 -14.96 -6.98
C GLN A 211 14.00 -14.00 -8.17
N HIS A 212 14.55 -12.79 -7.99
CA HIS A 212 14.53 -11.71 -8.98
C HIS A 212 13.13 -11.46 -9.58
N SER A 213 12.14 -11.46 -8.71
CA SER A 213 10.71 -11.33 -9.04
C SER A 213 10.00 -10.40 -8.04
N TYR A 214 8.74 -10.10 -8.30
CA TYR A 214 7.84 -9.48 -7.35
C TYR A 214 6.99 -10.53 -6.65
N ASP A 215 7.01 -10.51 -5.32
CA ASP A 215 6.02 -11.18 -4.50
C ASP A 215 4.77 -10.30 -4.42
N ILE A 216 3.59 -10.92 -4.35
CA ILE A 216 2.32 -10.24 -4.07
C ILE A 216 1.90 -10.57 -2.65
N LEU A 217 1.79 -9.55 -1.80
CA LEU A 217 1.30 -9.69 -0.44
C LEU A 217 -0.14 -9.19 -0.40
N LEU A 218 -1.06 -10.09 -0.08
CA LEU A 218 -2.48 -9.79 0.07
C LEU A 218 -2.84 -9.69 1.55
N TYR A 219 -3.68 -8.73 1.90
CA TYR A 219 -4.09 -8.46 3.28
C TYR A 219 -5.55 -8.01 3.36
N ASP A 220 -6.15 -8.20 4.54
CA ASP A 220 -7.47 -7.65 4.83
C ASP A 220 -7.36 -6.14 5.07
N ASN A 221 -8.15 -5.36 4.35
CA ASN A 221 -8.19 -3.90 4.48
C ASN A 221 -9.27 -3.41 5.47
N VAL A 222 -9.81 -4.34 6.27
CA VAL A 222 -10.78 -4.08 7.33
C VAL A 222 -10.04 -4.00 8.67
N PRO A 223 -10.31 -2.99 9.52
CA PRO A 223 -9.72 -2.90 10.85
C PRO A 223 -9.96 -4.17 11.67
N GLY A 224 -8.87 -4.79 12.15
CA GLY A 224 -8.93 -6.02 12.95
C GLY A 224 -8.86 -7.32 12.14
N GLY A 225 -8.85 -7.25 10.81
CA GLY A 225 -8.78 -8.41 9.92
C GLY A 225 -10.12 -9.13 9.78
N ALA A 226 -10.57 -9.35 8.54
CA ALA A 226 -11.80 -10.10 8.25
C ALA A 226 -11.54 -11.61 8.10
N GLY A 227 -10.28 -12.03 8.08
CA GLY A 227 -9.85 -13.41 7.88
C GLY A 227 -10.03 -13.89 6.44
N HIS A 228 -10.19 -12.99 5.45
CA HIS A 228 -10.38 -13.42 4.06
C HIS A 228 -9.10 -14.00 3.47
N VAL A 229 -7.96 -13.45 3.89
CA VAL A 229 -6.62 -13.90 3.50
C VAL A 229 -6.40 -15.40 3.80
N LYS A 230 -6.91 -15.90 4.93
CA LYS A 230 -6.78 -17.32 5.30
C LYS A 230 -7.50 -18.26 4.33
N ARG A 231 -8.55 -17.79 3.64
CA ARG A 231 -9.27 -18.59 2.63
C ARG A 231 -8.47 -18.73 1.32
N LEU A 232 -7.48 -17.87 1.10
CA LEU A 232 -6.67 -17.85 -0.14
C LEU A 232 -5.57 -18.92 -0.18
N VAL A 233 -5.38 -19.67 0.91
CA VAL A 233 -4.40 -20.78 0.94
C VAL A 233 -4.92 -22.04 0.25
N GLU A 234 -6.22 -22.11 -0.08
CA GLU A 234 -6.76 -23.26 -0.80
C GLU A 234 -6.45 -23.18 -2.30
N LYS A 235 -5.86 -24.24 -2.86
CA LYS A 235 -5.53 -24.32 -4.29
C LYS A 235 -6.73 -23.99 -5.20
N ASN A 236 -7.92 -24.48 -4.83
CA ASN A 236 -9.15 -24.20 -5.57
C ASN A 236 -9.56 -22.73 -5.50
N ALA A 237 -9.36 -22.06 -4.36
CA ALA A 237 -9.64 -20.64 -4.22
C ALA A 237 -8.73 -19.81 -5.14
N VAL A 238 -7.45 -20.16 -5.22
CA VAL A 238 -6.47 -19.50 -6.12
C VAL A 238 -6.84 -19.70 -7.58
N ILE A 239 -7.12 -20.93 -7.99
CA ILE A 239 -7.50 -21.24 -9.39
C ILE A 239 -8.81 -20.53 -9.76
N THR A 240 -9.81 -20.56 -8.89
CA THR A 240 -11.10 -19.86 -9.10
C THR A 240 -10.87 -18.36 -9.26
N SER A 241 -10.02 -17.77 -8.42
CA SER A 241 -9.67 -16.35 -8.47
C SER A 241 -8.91 -15.98 -9.76
N LEU A 242 -7.95 -16.81 -10.19
CA LEU A 242 -7.22 -16.61 -11.44
C LEU A 242 -8.13 -16.69 -12.67
N ASN A 243 -9.06 -17.66 -12.71
CA ASN A 243 -10.04 -17.78 -13.79
C ASN A 243 -10.99 -16.57 -13.83
N ALA A 244 -11.49 -16.14 -12.66
CA ALA A 244 -12.34 -14.95 -12.57
C ALA A 244 -11.57 -13.68 -13.00
N ALA A 245 -10.30 -13.55 -12.60
CA ALA A 245 -9.42 -12.47 -13.03
C ALA A 245 -9.22 -12.49 -14.55
N TYR A 246 -8.95 -13.67 -15.14
CA TYR A 246 -8.79 -13.84 -16.58
C TYR A 246 -10.04 -13.40 -17.34
N VAL A 247 -11.22 -13.89 -16.94
CA VAL A 247 -12.51 -13.49 -17.53
C VAL A 247 -12.70 -11.97 -17.44
N LYS A 248 -12.39 -11.36 -16.29
CA LYS A 248 -12.52 -9.91 -16.06
C LYS A 248 -11.66 -9.09 -17.03
N VAL A 249 -10.41 -9.49 -17.27
CA VAL A 249 -9.47 -8.75 -18.13
C VAL A 249 -9.54 -9.14 -19.61
N SER A 250 -10.21 -10.24 -19.95
CA SER A 250 -10.46 -10.65 -21.34
C SER A 250 -11.64 -9.93 -21.99
N GLN A 251 -12.44 -9.18 -21.23
CA GLN A 251 -13.56 -8.40 -21.76
C GLN A 251 -13.09 -7.24 -22.66
N GLN A 252 -13.81 -6.98 -23.75
CA GLN A 252 -13.57 -5.84 -24.64
C GLN A 252 -14.15 -4.52 -24.07
N CYS A 253 -13.51 -3.97 -23.05
CA CYS A 253 -13.94 -2.73 -22.38
C CYS A 253 -13.09 -1.48 -22.70
N CYS A 254 -11.85 -1.65 -23.16
CA CYS A 254 -10.94 -0.58 -23.57
C CYS A 254 -9.87 -1.08 -24.55
N ASP A 255 -8.95 -0.23 -24.97
CA ASP A 255 -7.73 -0.64 -25.68
C ASP A 255 -6.86 -1.54 -24.79
N GLU A 256 -6.19 -2.55 -25.37
CA GLU A 256 -5.43 -3.53 -24.61
C GLU A 256 -4.20 -2.96 -23.88
N ASN A 257 -3.60 -1.88 -24.41
CA ASN A 257 -2.46 -1.20 -23.80
C ASN A 257 -2.88 -0.17 -22.75
N THR A 258 -4.17 -0.09 -22.44
CA THR A 258 -4.74 0.83 -21.45
C THR A 258 -5.51 0.07 -20.37
N SER A 259 -6.14 0.79 -19.46
CA SER A 259 -6.99 0.25 -18.40
C SER A 259 -8.21 1.14 -18.21
N CYS A 260 -9.30 0.60 -17.69
CA CYS A 260 -10.52 1.33 -17.33
C CYS A 260 -11.12 0.77 -16.03
N TYR A 261 -12.20 1.39 -15.55
CA TYR A 261 -12.90 0.96 -14.33
C TYR A 261 -13.60 -0.40 -14.46
N ASN A 262 -13.81 -0.90 -15.69
CA ASN A 262 -14.41 -2.21 -15.91
C ASN A 262 -13.39 -3.36 -15.83
N CYS A 263 -12.09 -3.09 -15.94
CA CYS A 263 -11.04 -4.11 -15.87
C CYS A 263 -10.13 -3.97 -14.65
N LEU A 264 -9.30 -2.92 -14.56
CA LEU A 264 -8.21 -2.81 -13.57
C LEU A 264 -8.30 -1.58 -12.66
N ARG A 265 -9.01 -0.53 -13.06
CA ARG A 265 -9.03 0.74 -12.32
C ARG A 265 -10.10 0.72 -11.25
N ASN A 266 -9.77 1.26 -10.09
CA ASN A 266 -10.71 1.62 -9.05
C ASN A 266 -10.33 2.97 -8.44
N TYR A 267 -11.15 3.46 -7.50
CA TYR A 267 -10.91 4.74 -6.86
C TYR A 267 -9.62 4.76 -6.02
N TYR A 268 -9.23 3.62 -5.43
CA TYR A 268 -8.10 3.55 -4.50
C TYR A 268 -6.75 3.45 -5.22
N ASN A 269 -6.72 2.92 -6.44
CA ASN A 269 -5.50 2.74 -7.24
C ASN A 269 -5.20 3.86 -8.25
N GLN A 270 -5.78 5.05 -8.09
CA GLN A 270 -5.62 6.20 -9.00
C GLN A 270 -4.15 6.53 -9.33
N THR A 271 -3.24 6.43 -8.36
CA THR A 271 -1.80 6.71 -8.59
C THR A 271 -1.10 5.67 -9.47
N ASN A 272 -1.74 4.53 -9.67
CA ASN A 272 -1.23 3.43 -10.47
C ASN A 272 -1.83 3.41 -11.87
N HIS A 273 -2.92 4.14 -12.14
CA HIS A 273 -3.66 4.10 -13.43
C HIS A 273 -2.78 4.28 -14.66
N SER A 274 -1.73 5.11 -14.59
CA SER A 274 -0.80 5.34 -15.70
C SER A 274 0.11 4.16 -16.02
N LYS A 275 0.27 3.22 -15.08
CA LYS A 275 1.11 2.01 -15.24
C LYS A 275 0.27 0.78 -15.62
N LEU A 276 -1.04 0.80 -15.37
CA LEU A 276 -1.92 -0.36 -15.57
C LEU A 276 -2.26 -0.56 -17.05
N LYS A 277 -1.97 -1.76 -17.56
CA LYS A 277 -2.38 -2.20 -18.91
C LYS A 277 -3.15 -3.52 -18.82
N ARG A 278 -4.33 -3.57 -19.45
CA ARG A 278 -5.19 -4.77 -19.46
C ARG A 278 -4.49 -5.96 -20.08
N LYS A 279 -3.73 -5.75 -21.16
CA LYS A 279 -2.92 -6.77 -21.85
C LYS A 279 -1.95 -7.46 -20.90
N TYR A 280 -1.21 -6.70 -20.10
CA TYR A 280 -0.22 -7.27 -19.17
C TYR A 280 -0.86 -8.23 -18.16
N ALA A 281 -2.00 -7.85 -17.59
CA ALA A 281 -2.73 -8.73 -16.69
C ALA A 281 -3.22 -9.99 -17.42
N ARG A 282 -3.89 -9.82 -18.57
CA ARG A 282 -4.45 -10.92 -19.36
C ARG A 282 -3.39 -11.95 -19.74
N ASP A 283 -2.33 -11.48 -20.41
CA ASP A 283 -1.30 -12.34 -20.98
C ASP A 283 -0.50 -13.06 -19.87
N PHE A 284 -0.26 -12.38 -18.73
CA PHE A 284 0.39 -12.99 -17.58
C PHE A 284 -0.49 -14.06 -16.92
N ILE A 285 -1.77 -13.78 -16.68
CA ILE A 285 -2.71 -14.75 -16.08
C ILE A 285 -2.85 -15.98 -17.00
N GLU A 286 -2.95 -15.78 -18.31
CA GLU A 286 -3.02 -16.88 -19.27
C GLU A 286 -1.79 -17.79 -19.20
N SER A 287 -0.59 -17.18 -19.17
CA SER A 287 0.67 -17.91 -19.03
C SER A 287 0.73 -18.69 -17.71
N LEU A 288 0.34 -18.05 -16.61
CA LEU A 288 0.33 -18.64 -15.28
C LEU A 288 -0.64 -19.82 -15.19
N LEU A 289 -1.87 -19.69 -15.72
CA LEU A 289 -2.87 -20.75 -15.78
C LEU A 289 -2.35 -21.97 -16.55
N ARG A 290 -1.72 -21.75 -17.71
CA ARG A 290 -1.10 -22.82 -18.50
C ARG A 290 0.00 -23.54 -17.73
N GLN A 291 0.85 -22.80 -17.01
CA GLN A 291 1.93 -23.38 -16.21
C GLN A 291 1.41 -24.25 -15.06
N ILE A 292 0.30 -23.85 -14.41
CA ILE A 292 -0.32 -24.66 -13.35
C ILE A 292 -1.21 -25.79 -13.87
N GLY A 293 -1.29 -25.98 -15.20
CA GLY A 293 -2.04 -27.08 -15.83
C GLY A 293 -3.54 -26.82 -15.97
N VAL A 294 -3.98 -25.56 -15.87
CA VAL A 294 -5.38 -25.15 -16.02
C VAL A 294 -5.56 -24.52 -17.40
N ARG A 295 -6.61 -24.91 -18.12
CA ARG A 295 -6.96 -24.29 -19.40
C ARG A 295 -7.66 -22.94 -19.14
N PRO A 296 -7.16 -21.82 -19.69
CA PRO A 296 -7.79 -20.51 -19.55
C PRO A 296 -9.18 -20.43 -20.19
#